data_AF-A0A2V8H443-F1
#
_entry.id   AF-A0A2V8H443-F1
#
_cell.length_a   1.000
_cell.length_b   1.000
_cell.length_c   1.000
_cell.angle_alpha   90.00
_cell.angle_beta   90.00
_cell.angle_gamma   90.00
#
_symmetry.space_group_name_H-M   'P 1'
#
loop_
_entity.id
_entity.type
_entity.pdbx_description
1 polymer ?
#
loop_
_entity_poly.entity_id
_entity_poly.type
_entity_poly.pdbx_seq_one_letter_code
_entity_poly.pdbx_strand_id
1 'polypeptide(L)' 'MRKFFLVLPLFLFLLSCGKKVATNAPASNLDEPDRVLFERAMHDLEKNKFIVSRLSLQTLINTYPDSEFLPQAKYA' A
#
# COMPACT_ATOMS: atom_id res chain seq x y z
N MET A 1 16.39 30.36 -33.10
CA MET A 1 16.65 29.32 -32.07
C MET A 1 16.19 29.71 -30.65
N ARG A 2 15.08 30.45 -30.46
CA ARG A 2 14.60 30.92 -29.13
C ARG A 2 13.17 30.48 -28.76
N LYS A 3 12.47 29.81 -29.68
CA LYS A 3 11.10 29.33 -29.49
C LYS A 3 11.01 27.86 -29.04
N PHE A 4 12.10 27.10 -29.16
CA PHE A 4 12.15 25.69 -28.75
C PHE A 4 12.27 25.50 -27.23
N PHE A 5 12.72 26.53 -26.50
CA PHE A 5 12.92 26.46 -25.05
C PHE A 5 11.63 26.64 -24.23
N LEU A 6 10.53 27.03 -24.88
CA LEU A 6 9.26 27.37 -24.21
C LEU A 6 8.19 26.26 -24.31
N VAL A 7 8.45 25.19 -25.07
CA VAL A 7 7.43 24.17 -25.41
C VAL A 7 7.56 22.90 -24.56
N LEU A 8 8.72 22.67 -23.92
CA LEU A 8 8.99 21.43 -23.20
C LEU A 8 8.43 21.32 -21.76
N PRO A 9 8.19 22.39 -20.97
CA PRO A 9 7.65 22.22 -19.62
C PRO A 9 6.14 21.94 -19.61
N LEU A 10 5.46 22.10 -20.76
CA LEU A 10 4.02 21.90 -20.88
C LEU A 10 3.62 20.41 -21.00
N PHE A 11 4.55 19.54 -21.39
CA PHE A 11 4.27 18.10 -21.52
C PHE A 11 4.36 17.33 -20.19
N LEU A 12 4.93 17.94 -19.14
CA LEU A 12 5.12 17.29 -17.84
C LEU A 12 3.88 17.31 -16.93
N PHE A 13 2.83 18.04 -17.30
CA PHE A 13 1.65 18.26 -16.43
C PHE A 13 0.48 17.29 -16.66
N LEU A 14 0.56 16.39 -17.65
CA LEU A 14 -0.56 15.53 -18.05
C LEU A 14 -0.46 14.06 -17.60
N LEU A 15 0.55 13.67 -16.81
CA LEU A 15 0.66 12.30 -16.29
C LEU A 15 0.17 12.12 -14.84
N SER A 16 -0.54 13.09 -14.27
CA SER A 16 -1.11 12.94 -12.91
C SER A 16 -2.55 12.45 -12.95
N CYS A 17 -2.75 11.17 -13.27
CA CYS A 17 -3.93 10.42 -12.84
C CYS A 17 -3.68 8.90 -12.88
N GLY A 18 -2.85 8.42 -11.95
CA GLY A 18 -2.79 6.99 -11.63
C GLY A 18 -3.94 6.62 -10.70
N LYS A 19 -5.04 6.10 -11.26
CA LYS A 19 -6.03 5.35 -10.47
C LYS A 19 -5.34 4.09 -9.93
N LYS A 20 -5.09 4.06 -8.62
CA LYS A 20 -4.65 2.86 -7.91
C LYS A 20 -5.70 1.77 -8.12
N VAL A 21 -5.26 0.63 -8.61
CA VAL A 21 -6.03 -0.61 -8.68
C VAL A 21 -6.36 -0.98 -7.25
N ALA A 22 -7.63 -0.85 -6.86
CA ALA A 22 -8.12 -1.48 -5.65
C ALA A 22 -8.13 -2.98 -5.93
N THR A 23 -7.12 -3.70 -5.43
CA THR A 23 -7.09 -5.16 -5.40
C THR A 23 -8.11 -5.62 -4.37
N ASN A 24 -9.40 -5.49 -4.68
CA ASN A 24 -10.44 -6.23 -4.00
C ASN A 24 -10.43 -7.67 -4.54
N ALA A 25 -9.28 -8.34 -4.47
CA ALA A 25 -9.23 -9.77 -4.66
C ALA A 25 -9.75 -10.37 -3.35
N PRO A 26 -10.86 -11.12 -3.35
CA PRO A 26 -11.20 -11.92 -2.19
C PRO A 26 -10.01 -12.87 -2.00
N ALA A 27 -9.40 -12.84 -0.82
CA ALA A 27 -8.31 -13.74 -0.44
C ALA A 27 -8.66 -15.12 -0.98
N SER A 28 -7.94 -15.53 -2.02
CA SER A 28 -8.08 -16.87 -2.52
C SER A 28 -7.72 -17.75 -1.33
N ASN A 29 -8.46 -18.82 -1.10
CA ASN A 29 -8.24 -19.76 0.00
C ASN A 29 -6.86 -20.48 -0.03
N LEU A 30 -5.91 -19.93 -0.80
CA LEU A 30 -4.53 -20.32 -0.99
C LEU A 30 -3.55 -19.21 -0.55
N ASP A 31 -4.02 -18.00 -0.25
CA ASP A 31 -3.18 -16.91 0.25
C ASP A 31 -2.79 -17.17 1.71
N GLU A 32 -1.53 -16.95 2.03
CA GLU A 32 -1.00 -17.11 3.38
C GLU A 32 -1.72 -16.14 4.35
N PRO A 33 -2.12 -16.61 5.55
CA PRO A 33 -3.00 -15.84 6.44
C PRO A 33 -2.34 -14.57 6.98
N ASP A 34 -1.01 -14.58 7.16
CA ASP A 34 -0.21 -13.44 7.56
C ASP A 34 -0.16 -12.37 6.46
N ARG A 35 -0.02 -12.78 5.19
CA ARG A 35 -0.08 -11.89 4.03
C ARG A 35 -1.42 -11.17 3.95
N VAL A 36 -2.53 -11.91 4.07
CA VAL A 36 -3.89 -11.33 4.01
C VAL A 36 -4.10 -10.36 5.17
N LEU A 37 -3.63 -10.70 6.36
CA LEU A 37 -3.72 -9.83 7.54
C LEU A 37 -2.92 -8.53 7.33
N PHE A 38 -1.70 -8.62 6.79
CA PHE A 38 -0.86 -7.47 6.48
C PHE A 38 -1.49 -6.57 5.42
N GLU A 39 -1.92 -7.12 4.29
CA GLU A 39 -2.57 -6.36 3.21
C GLU A 39 -3.82 -5.62 3.71
N ARG A 40 -4.62 -6.27 4.54
CA ARG A 40 -5.78 -5.63 5.18
C ARG A 40 -5.37 -4.48 6.08
N ALA A 41 -4.33 -4.66 6.90
CA ALA A 41 -3.84 -3.62 7.79
C ALA A 41 -3.34 -2.39 7.01
N MET A 42 -2.64 -2.61 5.89
CA MET A 42 -2.18 -1.54 5.00
C MET A 42 -3.35 -0.82 4.32
N HIS A 43 -4.35 -1.56 3.86
CA HIS A 43 -5.54 -0.97 3.26
C HIS A 43 -6.35 -0.11 4.27
N ASP A 44 -6.40 -0.50 5.54
CA ASP A 44 -7.00 0.33 6.58
C ASP A 44 -6.14 1.57 6.90
N LEU A 45 -4.82 1.47 6.78
CA LEU A 45 -3.88 2.61 6.91
C LEU A 45 -4.12 3.65 5.80
N GLU A 46 -4.25 3.21 4.55
CA GLU A 46 -4.59 4.06 3.40
C GLU A 46 -5.95 4.78 3.57
N LYS A 47 -6.86 4.18 4.35
CA LYS A 47 -8.17 4.75 4.66
C LYS A 47 -8.17 5.67 5.89
N ASN A 48 -7.01 6.07 6.40
CA ASN A 48 -6.84 6.85 7.62
C ASN A 48 -7.38 6.17 8.89
N LYS A 49 -7.56 4.84 8.88
CA LYS A 49 -8.02 4.07 10.04
C LYS A 49 -6.82 3.58 10.86
N PHE A 50 -6.05 4.53 11.40
CA PHE A 50 -4.78 4.24 12.05
C PHE A 50 -4.89 3.29 13.25
N ILE A 51 -5.98 3.38 14.03
CA ILE A 51 -6.19 2.50 15.20
C ILE A 51 -6.44 1.06 14.78
N VAL A 52 -7.29 0.86 13.78
CA VAL A 52 -7.62 -0.48 13.27
C VAL A 52 -6.41 -1.11 12.59
N SER A 53 -5.68 -0.33 11.79
CA SER A 53 -4.44 -0.75 11.16
C SER A 53 -3.39 -1.16 12.19
N ARG A 54 -3.09 -0.31 13.18
CA ARG A 54 -2.13 -0.61 14.26
C ARG A 54 -2.50 -1.89 15.01
N LEU A 55 -3.77 -2.07 15.35
CA LEU A 55 -4.25 -3.27 16.04
C LEU A 55 -4.03 -4.53 15.19
N SER A 56 -4.25 -4.43 13.88
CA SER A 56 -4.05 -5.53 12.95
C SER A 56 -2.57 -5.87 12.77
N LEU A 57 -1.69 -4.87 12.67
CA LEU A 57 -0.24 -5.05 12.62
C LEU A 57 0.30 -5.64 13.93
N GLN A 58 -0.19 -5.19 15.09
CA GLN A 58 0.16 -5.77 16.38
C GLN A 58 -0.27 -7.25 16.48
N THR A 59 -1.43 -7.58 15.90
CA THR A 59 -1.91 -8.96 15.83
C THR A 59 -0.98 -9.81 14.96
N LEU A 60 -0.54 -9.29 13.80
CA LEU A 60 0.45 -9.96 12.96
C LEU A 60 1.75 -10.22 13.72
N ILE A 61 2.28 -9.20 14.41
CA ILE A 61 3.52 -9.32 15.19
C ILE A 61 3.45 -10.40 16.26
N ASN A 62 2.31 -10.51 16.94
CA ASN A 62 2.14 -11.43 18.06
C ASN A 62 1.77 -12.86 17.62
N THR A 63 1.06 -12.99 16.50
CA THR A 63 0.50 -14.28 16.06
C THR A 63 1.43 -15.00 15.08
N TYR A 64 2.19 -14.26 14.27
CA TYR A 64 3.09 -14.79 13.24
C TYR A 64 4.50 -14.22 13.41
N PRO A 65 5.27 -14.71 14.42
CA PRO A 65 6.61 -14.20 14.74
C PRO A 65 7.69 -14.55 13.71
N ASP A 66 7.33 -15.33 12.69
CA ASP A 66 8.16 -15.81 11.59
C ASP A 66 7.68 -15.31 10.22
N SER A 67 6.65 -14.46 10.17
CA SER A 67 6.12 -13.88 8.94
C SER A 67 7.15 -13.01 8.22
N GLU A 68 7.19 -13.09 6.88
CA GLU A 68 8.02 -12.22 6.02
C GLU A 68 7.65 -10.73 6.21
N PHE A 69 6.40 -10.44 6.56
CA PHE A 69 5.87 -9.08 6.71
C PHE A 69 6.19 -8.44 8.07
N LEU A 70 6.84 -9.16 8.98
CA LEU A 70 7.20 -8.65 10.31
C LEU A 70 8.03 -7.37 10.32
N PRO A 71 9.10 -7.24 9.51
CA PRO A 71 9.88 -6.02 9.47
C PRO A 71 8.99 -4.84 9.10
N GLN A 72 8.19 -4.96 8.03
CA GLN A 72 7.28 -3.90 7.63
C GLN A 72 6.25 -3.56 8.71
N ALA A 73 5.65 -4.57 9.35
CA ALA A 73 4.67 -4.34 10.42
C ALA A 73 5.25 -3.61 11.64
N LYS A 74 6.54 -3.79 11.94
CA LYS A 74 7.23 -3.10 13.05
C LYS A 74 7.60 -1.66 12.73
N TYR A 75 7.79 -1.32 11.45
CA TYR A 75 8.23 0.00 11.00
C TYR A 75 7.11 0.84 10.36
N ALA A 76 5.89 0.32 10.29
CA ALA A 76 4.71 0.98 9.72
C ALA A 76 4.09 2.05 10.65
#